data_AF-A0A9X1XZ07-F1
#
_entry.id   AF-A0A9X1XZ07-F1
#
_cell.length_a   1.000
_cell.length_b   1.000
_cell.length_c   1.000
_cell.angle_alpha   90.00
_cell.angle_beta   90.00
_cell.angle_gamma   90.00
#
_symmetry.space_group_name_H-M   'P 1'
#
loop_
_entity.id
_entity.type
_entity.pdbx_description
1 polymer ?
#
loop_
_entity_poly.entity_id
_entity_poly.type
_entity_poly.pdbx_seq_one_letter_code
_entity_poly.pdbx_strand_id
1 'polypeptide(L)'
;MNSELTVAVHCLLFLDSREERMANSEQIACSVATHPARVRKVLSLLRRHELVTTKEGAHGGYLLKAELSQVSLGDLYRIFAQGSLRPSWCSGSERSSCAISSNIPAVMNQIYGGAEQQVELYFDRLPLSEVKRLLDESEQGKEEDSMREEIQDVWLFYTGSYAGHDETGISLCELQRGTGEMRILHSSSGLVNPSFLALDAKELRLYAVSEQTEGRVAGFEVDPQDGKLLKLKDDKATLGADPCHLALQPGPDRHLLVANYSSGHVNAFAFEPDGAPGDMTSLVRHEGSSVNQQRQESAHAHSAVPSLDGRFVFVSDLGTDQIVIYRLECGQLVKHGVTELPPGAGPRHFVIHPSERFAYGMNELNNTMTAYAFDPVEGRLEAIQHASSLPAEYHGENYPADIHFSPDGRYVYGSNRGHDSIVRFRIDPKSGRLDDPAWTSVEGSWPRNFAVLDDYVLVANQNSGNIAALRRDPKSGHLTPTGQSLKIDKPSCIEPLPANLAAGILN
;
A
#
# COMPACT_ATOMS: atom_id res chain seq x y z
N MET A 1 -6.29 21.91 -15.48
CA MET A 1 -6.00 21.17 -16.73
C MET A 1 -7.16 21.40 -17.69
N ASN A 2 -6.89 21.89 -18.90
CA ASN A 2 -7.94 22.43 -19.78
C ASN A 2 -8.67 21.28 -20.50
N SER A 3 -9.90 20.98 -20.09
CA SER A 3 -10.69 19.86 -20.65
C SER A 3 -11.00 20.00 -22.15
N GLU A 4 -10.76 21.17 -22.74
CA GLU A 4 -10.89 21.40 -24.19
C GLU A 4 -9.84 20.62 -25.01
N LEU A 5 -8.63 20.41 -24.49
CA LEU A 5 -7.59 19.60 -25.16
C LEU A 5 -8.02 18.14 -25.28
N THR A 6 -8.47 17.54 -24.17
CA THR A 6 -8.95 16.15 -24.14
C THR A 6 -10.15 15.97 -25.06
N VAL A 7 -11.09 16.92 -25.06
CA VAL A 7 -12.24 16.90 -25.96
C VAL A 7 -11.79 16.99 -27.42
N ALA A 8 -10.77 17.79 -27.75
CA ALA A 8 -10.23 17.89 -29.10
C ALA A 8 -9.61 16.58 -29.59
N VAL A 9 -8.77 15.94 -28.75
CA VAL A 9 -8.19 14.62 -29.02
C VAL A 9 -9.30 13.60 -29.28
N HIS A 10 -10.29 13.53 -28.39
CA HIS A 10 -11.44 12.63 -28.53
C HIS A 10 -12.21 12.88 -29.83
N CYS A 11 -12.50 14.13 -30.17
CA CYS A 11 -13.22 14.47 -31.40
C CYS A 11 -12.51 13.92 -32.64
N LEU A 12 -11.19 14.09 -32.75
CA LEU A 12 -10.43 13.63 -33.91
C LEU A 12 -10.37 12.09 -33.98
N LEU A 13 -10.12 11.42 -32.85
CA LEU A 13 -10.10 9.96 -32.79
C LEU A 13 -11.47 9.32 -33.07
N PHE A 14 -12.54 9.92 -32.55
CA PHE A 14 -13.89 9.46 -32.78
C PHE A 14 -14.35 9.69 -34.22
N LEU A 15 -13.94 10.80 -34.86
CA LEU A 15 -14.17 10.96 -36.29
C LEU A 15 -13.41 9.89 -37.06
N ASP A 16 -12.13 9.65 -36.73
CA ASP A 16 -11.31 8.65 -37.41
C ASP A 16 -11.84 7.21 -37.29
N SER A 17 -12.55 6.87 -36.21
CA SER A 17 -13.15 5.55 -36.03
C SER A 17 -14.45 5.33 -36.80
N ARG A 18 -14.99 6.36 -37.47
CA ARG A 18 -16.20 6.24 -38.31
C ARG A 18 -15.82 5.88 -39.74
N GLU A 19 -16.64 5.05 -40.37
CA GLU A 19 -16.47 4.60 -41.76
C GLU A 19 -16.30 5.76 -42.75
N GLU A 20 -17.12 6.82 -42.63
CA GLU A 20 -17.03 8.02 -43.46
C GLU A 20 -16.12 9.12 -42.86
N ARG A 21 -15.41 8.83 -41.78
CA ARG A 21 -14.67 9.81 -40.96
C ARG A 21 -15.48 11.06 -40.56
N MET A 22 -16.80 10.88 -40.39
CA MET A 22 -17.77 11.96 -40.23
C MET A 22 -18.73 11.70 -39.06
N ALA A 23 -19.07 12.75 -38.30
CA ALA A 23 -20.11 12.72 -37.28
C ALA A 23 -20.70 14.12 -37.03
N ASN A 24 -21.95 14.18 -36.56
CA ASN A 24 -22.54 15.43 -36.09
C ASN A 24 -22.16 15.74 -34.63
N SER A 25 -22.46 16.97 -34.18
CA SER A 25 -22.06 17.41 -32.84
C SER A 25 -22.71 16.62 -31.71
N GLU A 26 -23.93 16.13 -31.92
CA GLU A 26 -24.71 15.35 -30.96
C GLU A 26 -24.10 13.96 -30.76
N GLN A 27 -23.69 13.28 -31.83
CA GLN A 27 -23.02 11.98 -31.79
C GLN A 27 -21.68 12.07 -31.05
N ILE A 28 -20.88 13.10 -31.35
CA ILE A 28 -19.59 13.33 -30.70
C ILE A 28 -19.81 13.67 -29.22
N ALA A 29 -20.79 14.52 -28.90
CA ALA A 29 -21.14 14.90 -27.53
C ALA A 29 -21.57 13.71 -26.67
N CYS A 30 -22.32 12.77 -27.24
CA CYS A 30 -22.69 11.52 -26.57
C CYS A 30 -21.45 10.68 -26.24
N SER A 31 -20.48 10.59 -27.17
CA SER A 31 -19.25 9.82 -26.96
C SER A 31 -18.31 10.46 -25.94
N VAL A 32 -18.18 11.79 -25.95
CA VAL A 32 -17.33 12.56 -25.03
C VAL A 32 -18.00 12.77 -23.65
N ALA A 33 -19.27 12.39 -23.50
CA ALA A 33 -20.09 12.65 -22.32
C ALA A 33 -20.12 14.15 -21.93
N THR A 34 -20.35 15.04 -22.90
CA THR A 34 -20.40 16.49 -22.67
C THR A 34 -21.52 17.17 -23.47
N HIS A 35 -21.72 18.47 -23.26
CA HIS A 35 -22.78 19.21 -23.95
C HIS A 35 -22.41 19.50 -25.43
N PRO A 36 -23.33 19.33 -26.42
CA PRO A 36 -23.05 19.56 -27.84
C PRO A 36 -22.51 20.96 -28.17
N ALA A 37 -22.95 21.99 -27.44
CA ALA A 37 -22.43 23.35 -27.62
C ALA A 37 -20.91 23.45 -27.35
N ARG A 38 -20.40 22.69 -26.38
CA ARG A 38 -18.98 22.64 -26.05
C ARG A 38 -18.18 21.96 -27.15
N VAL A 39 -18.71 20.84 -27.66
CA VAL A 39 -18.13 20.12 -28.81
C VAL A 39 -18.07 21.02 -30.04
N ARG A 40 -19.14 21.78 -30.35
CA ARG A 40 -19.14 22.73 -31.47
C ARG A 40 -18.07 23.83 -31.33
N LYS A 41 -17.81 24.32 -30.11
CA LYS A 41 -16.74 25.29 -29.85
C LYS A 41 -15.36 24.70 -30.19
N VAL A 42 -15.09 23.48 -29.74
CA VAL A 42 -13.84 22.77 -30.03
C VAL A 42 -13.70 22.46 -31.53
N LEU A 43 -14.74 21.93 -32.17
CA LEU A 43 -14.74 21.63 -33.61
C LEU A 43 -14.60 22.88 -34.48
N SER A 44 -15.14 24.03 -34.03
CA SER A 44 -14.92 25.32 -34.71
C SER A 44 -13.45 25.74 -34.69
N LEU A 45 -12.75 25.52 -33.58
CA LEU A 45 -11.30 25.73 -33.46
C LEU A 45 -10.53 24.76 -34.37
N LEU A 46 -10.83 23.46 -34.30
CA LEU A 46 -10.20 22.45 -35.17
C LEU A 46 -10.39 22.76 -36.66
N ARG A 47 -11.57 23.27 -37.05
CA ARG A 47 -11.86 23.68 -38.44
C ARG A 47 -10.98 24.85 -38.88
N ARG A 48 -10.76 25.84 -38.01
CA ARG A 48 -9.89 26.99 -38.32
C ARG A 48 -8.43 26.58 -38.55
N HIS A 49 -7.99 25.48 -37.95
CA HIS A 49 -6.67 24.89 -38.15
C HIS A 49 -6.68 23.79 -39.22
N GLU A 50 -7.74 23.70 -40.03
CA GLU A 50 -7.90 22.72 -41.12
C GLU A 50 -7.80 21.24 -40.72
N LEU A 51 -7.99 20.93 -39.43
CA LEU A 51 -7.99 19.54 -38.96
C LEU A 51 -9.31 18.83 -39.29
N VAL A 52 -10.40 19.59 -39.37
CA VAL A 52 -11.74 19.11 -39.77
C VAL A 52 -12.41 20.05 -40.77
N THR A 53 -13.38 19.56 -41.53
CA THR A 53 -14.27 20.36 -42.39
C THR A 53 -15.74 20.07 -42.09
N THR A 54 -16.67 20.79 -42.71
CA THR A 54 -18.11 20.61 -42.51
C THR A 54 -18.81 20.25 -43.81
N LYS A 55 -19.76 19.32 -43.73
CA LYS A 55 -20.69 18.98 -44.81
C LYS A 55 -22.09 19.50 -44.44
N GLU A 56 -22.74 20.25 -45.33
CA GLU A 56 -24.09 20.77 -45.12
C GLU A 56 -25.17 19.75 -45.52
N GLY A 57 -26.36 19.84 -44.91
CA GLY A 57 -27.53 19.02 -45.23
C GLY A 57 -28.18 18.37 -44.00
N ALA A 58 -29.29 17.64 -44.21
CA ALA A 58 -30.03 16.95 -43.15
C ALA A 58 -29.20 15.86 -42.40
N HIS A 59 -28.13 15.39 -43.04
CA HIS A 59 -27.12 14.48 -42.47
C HIS A 59 -25.73 15.15 -42.43
N GLY A 60 -25.71 16.48 -42.34
CA GLY A 60 -24.49 17.27 -42.27
C GLY A 60 -23.76 17.08 -40.94
N GLY A 61 -22.44 17.26 -40.96
CA GLY A 61 -21.58 17.00 -39.81
C GLY A 61 -20.16 17.50 -40.05
N TYR A 62 -19.26 17.09 -39.15
CA TYR A 62 -17.85 17.38 -39.22
C TYR A 62 -17.11 16.18 -39.80
N LEU A 63 -16.21 16.42 -40.75
CA LEU A 63 -15.39 15.42 -41.42
C LEU A 63 -13.93 15.62 -41.03
N LEU A 64 -13.23 14.57 -40.64
CA LEU A 64 -11.80 14.61 -40.38
C LEU A 64 -11.02 14.79 -41.69
N LYS A 65 -10.20 15.85 -41.77
CA LYS A 65 -9.33 16.14 -42.91
C LYS A 65 -7.90 15.67 -42.68
N ALA A 66 -7.44 15.70 -41.43
CA ALA A 66 -6.07 15.39 -41.10
C ALA A 66 -5.80 13.88 -40.99
N GLU A 67 -4.57 13.49 -41.32
CA GLU A 67 -4.03 12.16 -41.00
C GLU A 67 -3.51 12.17 -39.56
N LEU A 68 -3.93 11.19 -38.74
CA LEU A 68 -3.60 11.18 -37.30
C LEU A 68 -2.09 11.07 -37.04
N SER A 69 -1.32 10.50 -37.97
CA SER A 69 0.15 10.43 -37.87
C SER A 69 0.84 11.79 -38.10
N GLN A 70 0.14 12.77 -38.65
CA GLN A 70 0.64 14.11 -38.97
C GLN A 70 0.18 15.17 -37.97
N VAL A 71 -0.65 14.80 -37.00
CA VAL A 71 -1.14 15.69 -35.94
C VAL A 71 -0.57 15.19 -34.62
N SER A 72 0.24 16.00 -33.95
CA SER A 72 0.77 15.69 -32.63
C SER A 72 -0.14 16.20 -31.51
N LEU A 73 0.02 15.63 -30.31
CA LEU A 73 -0.54 16.25 -29.10
C LEU A 73 0.00 17.67 -28.90
N GLY A 74 1.22 17.95 -29.36
CA GLY A 74 1.83 19.29 -29.29
C GLY A 74 1.05 20.32 -30.09
N ASP A 75 0.59 19.95 -31.30
CA ASP A 75 -0.25 20.80 -32.15
C ASP A 75 -1.57 21.15 -31.46
N LEU A 76 -2.23 20.16 -30.86
CA LEU A 76 -3.46 20.39 -30.13
C LEU A 76 -3.24 21.18 -28.83
N TYR A 77 -2.13 20.92 -28.14
CA TYR A 77 -1.77 21.63 -26.93
C TYR A 77 -1.60 23.13 -27.18
N ARG A 78 -0.92 23.50 -28.27
CA ARG A 78 -0.78 24.90 -28.70
C ARG A 78 -2.13 25.57 -28.98
N ILE A 79 -3.10 24.83 -29.52
CA ILE A 79 -4.44 25.37 -29.84
C ILE A 79 -5.31 25.53 -28.59
N PHE A 80 -5.26 24.56 -27.65
CA PHE A 80 -6.27 24.45 -26.59
C PHE A 80 -5.76 24.68 -25.17
N ALA A 81 -4.46 24.56 -24.92
CA ALA A 81 -3.92 24.48 -23.56
C ALA A 81 -2.62 25.26 -23.33
N GLN A 82 -2.09 25.96 -24.34
CA GLN A 82 -0.88 26.76 -24.18
C GLN A 82 -1.03 27.79 -23.06
N GLY A 83 -0.05 27.82 -22.17
CA GLY A 83 -0.01 28.65 -20.98
C GLY A 83 -0.78 28.08 -19.78
N SER A 84 -1.29 26.86 -19.85
CA SER A 84 -2.10 26.27 -18.78
C SER A 84 -1.33 25.93 -17.50
N LEU A 85 0.01 25.83 -17.56
CA LEU A 85 0.84 25.64 -16.37
C LEU A 85 0.98 26.91 -15.52
N ARG A 86 0.62 28.07 -16.07
CA ARG A 86 0.71 29.34 -15.34
C ARG A 86 -0.50 29.49 -14.42
N PRO A 87 -0.31 29.46 -13.08
CA PRO A 87 -1.41 29.75 -12.18
C PRO A 87 -1.83 31.22 -12.32
N SER A 88 -3.12 31.49 -12.14
CA SER A 88 -3.60 32.86 -12.02
C SER A 88 -3.09 33.45 -10.69
N TRP A 89 -2.02 34.23 -10.75
CA TRP A 89 -1.41 34.85 -9.58
C TRP A 89 -1.09 36.32 -9.86
N CYS A 90 -1.37 37.21 -8.90
CA CYS A 90 -0.95 38.60 -8.92
C CYS A 90 -0.13 38.91 -7.67
N SER A 91 1.10 39.42 -7.84
CA SER A 91 1.94 39.86 -6.72
C SER A 91 2.28 41.35 -6.90
N GLY A 92 1.47 42.21 -6.30
CA GLY A 92 1.68 43.67 -6.32
C GLY A 92 1.76 44.28 -7.73
N SER A 93 2.07 45.58 -7.79
CA SER A 93 2.36 46.29 -9.04
C SER A 93 3.86 46.53 -9.19
N GLU A 94 4.34 46.84 -10.39
CA GLU A 94 5.74 47.23 -10.66
C GLU A 94 6.23 48.41 -9.80
N ARG A 95 5.30 49.12 -9.13
CA ARG A 95 5.55 50.24 -8.22
C ARG A 95 5.59 49.84 -6.74
N SER A 96 5.57 48.54 -6.43
CA SER A 96 5.69 48.06 -5.06
C SER A 96 7.09 48.35 -4.52
N SER A 97 7.18 48.80 -3.26
CA SER A 97 8.46 49.00 -2.57
C SER A 97 9.16 47.69 -2.23
N CYS A 98 8.45 46.56 -2.27
CA CYS A 98 9.02 45.24 -2.04
C CYS A 98 9.66 44.72 -3.34
N ALA A 99 10.99 44.61 -3.33
CA ALA A 99 11.77 44.10 -4.46
C ALA A 99 11.32 42.70 -4.91
N ILE A 100 10.90 41.84 -3.97
CA ILE A 100 10.37 40.51 -4.32
C ILE A 100 9.06 40.66 -5.08
N SER A 101 8.12 41.47 -4.57
CA SER A 101 6.82 41.68 -5.23
C SER A 101 6.97 42.24 -6.63
N SER A 102 7.91 43.17 -6.86
CA SER A 102 8.08 43.80 -8.18
C SER A 102 8.76 42.89 -9.20
N ASN A 103 9.49 41.86 -8.77
CA ASN A 103 10.30 40.99 -9.67
C ASN A 103 9.80 39.55 -9.77
N ILE A 104 9.07 39.03 -8.78
CA ILE A 104 8.61 37.64 -8.77
C ILE A 104 7.73 37.26 -9.99
N PRO A 105 6.90 38.16 -10.59
CA PRO A 105 6.19 37.81 -11.82
C PRO A 105 7.14 37.47 -12.97
N ALA A 106 8.22 38.23 -13.17
CA ALA A 106 9.16 38.01 -14.26
C ALA A 106 9.91 36.68 -14.11
N VAL A 107 10.39 36.39 -12.89
CA VAL A 107 11.11 35.14 -12.58
C VAL A 107 10.19 33.93 -12.75
N MET A 108 8.98 33.98 -12.17
CA MET A 108 8.04 32.86 -12.27
C MET A 108 7.53 32.69 -13.71
N ASN A 109 7.34 33.77 -14.48
CA ASN A 109 7.00 33.67 -15.90
C ASN A 109 8.07 32.94 -16.71
N GLN A 110 9.36 33.15 -16.39
CA GLN A 110 10.46 32.43 -17.03
C GLN A 110 10.46 30.94 -16.65
N ILE A 111 10.25 30.61 -15.36
CA ILE A 111 10.20 29.22 -14.89
C ILE A 111 9.02 28.47 -15.52
N TYR A 112 7.81 29.06 -15.47
CA TYR A 112 6.65 28.45 -16.11
C TYR A 112 6.80 28.37 -17.63
N GLY A 113 7.44 29.36 -18.26
CA GLY A 113 7.76 29.31 -19.68
C GLY A 113 8.69 28.14 -20.04
N GLY A 114 9.71 27.88 -19.21
CA GLY A 114 10.59 26.72 -19.37
C GLY A 114 9.86 25.40 -19.21
N ALA A 115 8.98 25.28 -18.20
CA ALA A 115 8.14 24.10 -18.00
C ALA A 115 7.18 23.87 -19.18
N GLU A 116 6.55 24.92 -19.68
CA GLU A 116 5.65 24.88 -20.84
C GLU A 116 6.36 24.32 -22.08
N GLN A 117 7.60 24.77 -22.33
CA GLN A 117 8.40 24.30 -23.43
C GLN A 117 8.72 22.79 -23.32
N GLN A 118 8.97 22.28 -22.11
CA GLN A 118 9.21 20.84 -21.92
C GLN A 118 7.95 20.00 -22.19
N VAL A 119 6.78 20.50 -21.78
CA VAL A 119 5.49 19.84 -22.09
C VAL A 119 5.24 19.84 -23.59
N GLU A 120 5.45 20.96 -24.28
CA GLU A 120 5.33 21.03 -25.75
C GLU A 120 6.27 20.03 -26.44
N LEU A 121 7.55 20.00 -26.05
CA LEU A 121 8.54 19.07 -26.63
C LEU A 121 8.20 17.60 -26.39
N TYR A 122 7.60 17.27 -25.25
CA TYR A 122 7.12 15.91 -24.97
C TYR A 122 5.92 15.57 -25.86
N PHE A 123 4.94 16.47 -25.96
CA PHE A 123 3.73 16.26 -26.75
C PHE A 123 3.96 16.28 -28.26
N ASP A 124 4.96 17.01 -28.77
CA ASP A 124 5.35 16.99 -30.18
C ASP A 124 5.82 15.59 -30.63
N ARG A 125 6.31 14.76 -29.70
CA ARG A 125 6.75 13.38 -30.00
C ARG A 125 5.60 12.37 -30.04
N LEU A 126 4.39 12.79 -29.71
CA LEU A 126 3.22 11.92 -29.59
C LEU A 126 2.20 12.25 -30.69
N PRO A 127 2.29 11.61 -31.87
CA PRO A 127 1.25 11.72 -32.89
C PRO A 127 -0.08 11.13 -32.39
N LEU A 128 -1.20 11.61 -32.90
CA LEU A 128 -2.52 11.06 -32.53
C LEU A 128 -2.69 9.59 -32.93
N SER A 129 -1.94 9.11 -33.93
CA SER A 129 -1.89 7.68 -34.25
C SER A 129 -1.31 6.84 -33.11
N GLU A 130 -0.37 7.38 -32.33
CA GLU A 130 0.19 6.72 -31.15
C GLU A 130 -0.82 6.72 -30.00
N VAL A 131 -1.55 7.83 -29.82
CA VAL A 131 -2.66 7.89 -28.86
C VAL A 131 -3.75 6.87 -29.21
N LYS A 132 -4.06 6.70 -30.49
CA LYS A 132 -4.98 5.68 -30.98
C LYS A 132 -4.47 4.26 -30.70
N ARG A 133 -3.20 3.97 -30.99
CA ARG A 133 -2.57 2.68 -30.66
C ARG A 133 -2.69 2.35 -29.17
N LEU A 134 -2.41 3.31 -28.30
CA LEU A 134 -2.54 3.12 -26.85
C LEU A 134 -3.98 2.87 -26.40
N LEU A 135 -4.97 3.45 -27.09
CA LEU A 135 -6.39 3.16 -26.83
C LEU A 135 -6.79 1.77 -27.35
N ASP A 136 -6.35 1.39 -28.54
CA ASP A 136 -6.64 0.09 -29.12
C ASP A 136 -6.00 -1.04 -28.29
N GLU A 137 -4.79 -0.83 -27.75
CA GLU A 137 -4.13 -1.73 -26.78
C GLU A 137 -4.90 -1.81 -25.45
N SER A 138 -5.51 -0.70 -25.02
CA SER A 138 -6.41 -0.70 -23.85
C SER A 138 -7.76 -1.37 -24.12
N GLU A 139 -8.20 -1.51 -25.38
CA GLU A 139 -9.43 -2.21 -25.77
C GLU A 139 -9.20 -3.70 -26.04
N GLN A 140 -8.06 -4.09 -26.61
CA GLN A 140 -7.63 -5.50 -26.67
C GLN A 140 -7.34 -6.06 -25.27
N GLY A 141 -6.82 -5.23 -24.37
CA GLY A 141 -6.78 -5.53 -22.94
C GLY A 141 -8.16 -5.71 -22.30
N LYS A 142 -9.24 -5.14 -22.85
CA LYS A 142 -10.63 -5.30 -22.34
C LYS A 142 -11.31 -6.60 -22.80
N GLU A 143 -11.00 -7.09 -24.00
CA GLU A 143 -11.49 -8.40 -24.47
C GLU A 143 -10.70 -9.56 -23.84
N GLU A 144 -9.40 -9.37 -23.56
CA GLU A 144 -8.64 -10.28 -22.68
C GLU A 144 -9.07 -10.14 -21.20
N ASP A 145 -9.46 -8.95 -20.74
CA ASP A 145 -10.04 -8.76 -19.40
C ASP A 145 -11.39 -9.47 -19.23
N SER A 146 -12.21 -9.66 -20.28
CA SER A 146 -13.46 -10.42 -20.13
C SER A 146 -13.24 -11.93 -19.97
N MET A 147 -12.07 -12.44 -20.36
CA MET A 147 -11.62 -13.79 -20.03
C MET A 147 -10.84 -13.83 -18.70
N ARG A 148 -10.19 -12.72 -18.29
CA ARG A 148 -9.56 -12.56 -16.96
C ARG A 148 -10.53 -12.17 -15.84
N GLU A 149 -11.76 -11.75 -16.13
CA GLU A 149 -12.80 -11.51 -15.12
C GLU A 149 -13.18 -12.82 -14.41
N GLU A 150 -13.00 -14.00 -15.05
CA GLU A 150 -13.09 -15.30 -14.37
C GLU A 150 -11.89 -15.56 -13.42
N ILE A 151 -10.78 -14.83 -13.58
CA ILE A 151 -9.54 -14.95 -12.77
C ILE A 151 -9.49 -13.90 -11.63
N GLN A 152 -10.35 -12.86 -11.64
CA GLN A 152 -10.41 -11.81 -10.61
C GLN A 152 -11.27 -12.13 -9.37
N ASP A 153 -11.87 -13.32 -9.29
CA ASP A 153 -12.76 -13.68 -8.18
C ASP A 153 -12.03 -14.33 -6.99
N VAL A 154 -10.69 -14.21 -6.92
CA VAL A 154 -9.89 -14.77 -5.83
C VAL A 154 -8.90 -13.78 -5.22
N TRP A 155 -8.59 -13.99 -3.95
CA TRP A 155 -7.44 -13.41 -3.27
C TRP A 155 -6.37 -14.49 -3.07
N LEU A 156 -5.11 -14.17 -3.37
CA LEU A 156 -3.98 -15.01 -3.01
C LEU A 156 -3.26 -14.44 -1.79
N PHE A 157 -2.77 -15.32 -0.92
CA PHE A 157 -1.97 -14.93 0.23
C PHE A 157 -0.99 -16.04 0.60
N TYR A 158 0.19 -15.67 1.08
CA TYR A 158 1.07 -16.60 1.79
C TYR A 158 0.69 -16.65 3.26
N THR A 159 0.92 -17.79 3.89
CA THR A 159 0.84 -17.93 5.34
C THR A 159 2.08 -18.60 5.89
N GLY A 160 2.63 -18.00 6.94
CA GLY A 160 3.70 -18.55 7.77
C GLY A 160 3.13 -19.30 8.97
N SER A 161 3.85 -20.30 9.46
CA SER A 161 3.43 -21.18 10.56
C SER A 161 4.58 -21.49 11.52
N TYR A 162 4.24 -21.90 12.75
CA TYR A 162 5.21 -22.53 13.65
C TYR A 162 5.39 -24.01 13.27
N ALA A 163 6.50 -24.32 12.61
CA ALA A 163 6.76 -25.61 11.99
C ALA A 163 8.22 -26.03 12.14
N GLY A 164 8.47 -27.33 12.29
CA GLY A 164 9.81 -27.91 12.18
C GLY A 164 10.38 -27.82 10.77
N HIS A 165 11.68 -28.09 10.61
CA HIS A 165 12.37 -27.96 9.33
C HIS A 165 11.72 -28.79 8.21
N ASP A 166 11.31 -30.02 8.52
CA ASP A 166 10.72 -30.94 7.54
C ASP A 166 9.19 -30.84 7.46
N GLU A 167 8.59 -29.99 8.29
CA GLU A 167 7.15 -29.72 8.29
C GLU A 167 6.82 -28.60 7.28
N THR A 168 5.55 -28.48 6.91
CA THR A 168 5.09 -27.37 6.06
C THR A 168 5.17 -26.07 6.85
N GLY A 169 6.05 -25.16 6.43
CA GLY A 169 6.26 -23.88 7.10
C GLY A 169 5.51 -22.73 6.43
N ILE A 170 5.61 -22.62 5.10
CA ILE A 170 4.96 -21.56 4.32
C ILE A 170 4.00 -22.19 3.32
N SER A 171 2.78 -21.68 3.23
CA SER A 171 1.78 -22.12 2.24
C SER A 171 1.27 -20.94 1.42
N LEU A 172 1.13 -21.12 0.11
CA LEU A 172 0.35 -20.25 -0.76
C LEU A 172 -1.09 -20.72 -0.74
N CYS A 173 -2.00 -19.82 -0.45
CA CYS A 173 -3.42 -20.09 -0.32
C CYS A 173 -4.23 -19.17 -1.23
N GLU A 174 -5.41 -19.66 -1.60
CA GLU A 174 -6.42 -18.95 -2.38
C GLU A 174 -7.69 -18.80 -1.55
N LEU A 175 -8.33 -17.64 -1.62
CA LEU A 175 -9.68 -17.38 -1.13
C LEU A 175 -10.58 -16.97 -2.28
N GLN A 176 -11.70 -17.66 -2.45
CA GLN A 176 -12.77 -17.30 -3.38
C GLN A 176 -13.57 -16.12 -2.82
N ARG A 177 -13.61 -15.00 -3.54
CA ARG A 177 -14.24 -13.75 -3.08
C ARG A 177 -15.75 -13.87 -2.93
N GLY A 178 -16.40 -14.59 -3.85
CA GLY A 178 -17.84 -14.81 -3.83
C GLY A 178 -18.32 -15.56 -2.58
N THR A 179 -17.59 -16.60 -2.15
CA THR A 179 -18.03 -17.55 -1.11
C THR A 179 -17.26 -17.45 0.20
N GLY A 180 -16.02 -16.95 0.18
CA GLY A 180 -15.07 -17.00 1.28
C GLY A 180 -14.38 -18.35 1.44
N GLU A 181 -14.65 -19.32 0.55
CA GLU A 181 -13.99 -20.63 0.58
C GLU A 181 -12.50 -20.49 0.31
N MET A 182 -11.69 -21.28 1.01
CA MET A 182 -10.24 -21.22 0.92
C MET A 182 -9.64 -22.58 0.60
N ARG A 183 -8.52 -22.59 -0.11
CA ARG A 183 -7.72 -23.79 -0.38
C ARG A 183 -6.23 -23.48 -0.40
N ILE A 184 -5.42 -24.50 -0.10
CA ILE A 184 -3.97 -24.44 -0.26
C ILE A 184 -3.63 -24.76 -1.72
N LEU A 185 -2.83 -23.92 -2.35
CA LEU A 185 -2.29 -24.13 -3.69
C LEU A 185 -0.96 -24.87 -3.62
N HIS A 186 -0.04 -24.31 -2.84
CA HIS A 186 1.33 -24.80 -2.69
C HIS A 186 1.80 -24.70 -1.24
N SER A 187 2.76 -25.56 -0.90
CA SER A 187 3.37 -25.59 0.42
C SER A 187 4.87 -25.81 0.29
N SER A 188 5.62 -25.16 1.16
CA SER A 188 7.08 -25.21 1.23
C SER A 188 7.52 -25.60 2.64
N SER A 189 8.48 -26.53 2.71
CA SER A 189 9.24 -26.88 3.91
C SER A 189 10.69 -26.39 3.78
N GLY A 190 11.53 -26.69 4.77
CA GLY A 190 12.95 -26.34 4.76
C GLY A 190 13.29 -25.01 5.46
N LEU A 191 12.33 -24.40 6.15
CA LEU A 191 12.54 -23.26 7.04
C LEU A 191 11.83 -23.53 8.36
N VAL A 192 12.57 -23.44 9.47
CA VAL A 192 12.01 -23.65 10.81
C VAL A 192 11.27 -22.39 11.25
N ASN A 193 10.07 -22.55 11.78
CA ASN A 193 9.22 -21.49 12.33
C ASN A 193 9.21 -20.19 11.50
N PRO A 194 8.76 -20.23 10.23
CA PRO A 194 8.55 -19.03 9.43
C PRO A 194 7.36 -18.21 9.95
N SER A 195 7.54 -17.57 11.10
CA SER A 195 6.44 -17.03 11.88
C SER A 195 5.97 -15.63 11.46
N PHE A 196 6.76 -14.94 10.63
CA PHE A 196 6.44 -13.65 10.06
C PHE A 196 7.03 -13.53 8.66
N LEU A 197 6.24 -12.97 7.74
CA LEU A 197 6.56 -12.83 6.33
C LEU A 197 6.50 -11.35 5.92
N ALA A 198 7.21 -10.97 4.86
CA ALA A 198 6.95 -9.72 4.13
C ALA A 198 7.23 -9.91 2.64
N LEU A 199 6.35 -9.38 1.81
CA LEU A 199 6.41 -9.45 0.36
C LEU A 199 6.98 -8.15 -0.25
N ASP A 200 8.05 -8.26 -1.02
CA ASP A 200 8.41 -7.28 -2.04
C ASP A 200 7.70 -7.66 -3.35
N ALA A 201 6.48 -7.16 -3.53
CA ALA A 201 5.68 -7.47 -4.70
C ALA A 201 6.26 -6.87 -6.00
N LYS A 202 7.14 -5.86 -5.91
CA LYS A 202 7.75 -5.25 -7.09
C LYS A 202 8.85 -6.14 -7.65
N GLU A 203 9.65 -6.73 -6.77
CA GLU A 203 10.77 -7.59 -7.15
C GLU A 203 10.42 -9.08 -7.10
N LEU A 204 9.17 -9.42 -6.78
CA LEU A 204 8.67 -10.79 -6.60
C LEU A 204 9.53 -11.57 -5.62
N ARG A 205 9.74 -10.99 -4.43
CA ARG A 205 10.52 -11.61 -3.34
C ARG A 205 9.67 -11.72 -2.09
N LEU A 206 9.74 -12.87 -1.42
CA LEU A 206 9.16 -13.07 -0.09
C LEU A 206 10.30 -13.25 0.91
N TYR A 207 10.23 -12.55 2.03
CA TYR A 207 11.18 -12.68 3.14
C TYR A 207 10.49 -13.29 4.34
N ALA A 208 11.19 -14.15 5.07
CA ALA A 208 10.67 -14.82 6.26
C ALA A 208 11.71 -14.81 7.38
N VAL A 209 11.25 -14.55 8.60
CA VAL A 209 12.05 -14.87 9.79
C VAL A 209 12.08 -16.37 9.98
N SER A 210 13.10 -16.88 10.67
CA SER A 210 13.11 -18.22 11.23
C SER A 210 13.21 -18.09 12.74
N GLU A 211 12.07 -18.17 13.41
CA GLU A 211 11.94 -17.90 14.85
C GLU A 211 12.52 -19.07 15.66
N GLN A 212 13.82 -18.96 15.93
CA GLN A 212 14.62 -19.92 16.67
C GLN A 212 15.56 -19.17 17.63
N THR A 213 16.07 -19.88 18.63
CA THR A 213 17.04 -19.34 19.58
C THR A 213 18.30 -18.79 18.89
N GLU A 214 18.77 -19.47 17.85
CA GLU A 214 19.73 -18.92 16.89
C GLU A 214 18.95 -18.37 15.69
N GLY A 215 18.48 -17.14 15.82
CA GLY A 215 17.54 -16.54 14.87
C GLY A 215 18.13 -16.41 13.47
N ARG A 216 17.31 -16.68 12.44
CA ARG A 216 17.71 -16.54 11.04
C ARG A 216 16.70 -15.75 10.23
N VAL A 217 17.11 -15.28 9.06
CA VAL A 217 16.25 -14.63 8.07
C VAL A 217 16.54 -15.19 6.67
N ALA A 218 15.49 -15.49 5.92
CA ALA A 218 15.56 -16.11 4.60
C ALA A 218 14.84 -15.25 3.55
N GLY A 219 15.28 -15.35 2.30
CA GLY A 219 14.62 -14.75 1.15
C GLY A 219 14.29 -15.81 0.09
N PHE A 220 13.15 -15.62 -0.56
CA PHE A 220 12.61 -16.49 -1.59
C PHE A 220 12.24 -15.64 -2.81
N GLU A 221 12.52 -16.18 -3.99
CA GLU A 221 11.89 -15.74 -5.23
C GLU A 221 10.48 -16.32 -5.31
N VAL A 222 9.52 -15.47 -5.70
CA VAL A 222 8.16 -15.86 -6.03
C VAL A 222 8.10 -16.13 -7.52
N ASP A 223 7.81 -17.38 -7.89
CA ASP A 223 7.59 -17.73 -9.30
C ASP A 223 6.35 -16.97 -9.82
N PRO A 224 6.48 -16.11 -10.85
CA PRO A 224 5.35 -15.34 -11.36
C PRO A 224 4.27 -16.21 -12.03
N GLN A 225 4.57 -17.47 -12.40
CA GLN A 225 3.63 -18.35 -13.10
C GLN A 225 2.73 -19.12 -12.15
N ASP A 226 3.23 -19.54 -10.99
CA ASP A 226 2.46 -20.39 -10.07
C ASP A 226 2.59 -19.99 -8.59
N GLY A 227 3.36 -18.95 -8.29
CA GLY A 227 3.53 -18.45 -6.93
C GLY A 227 4.34 -19.38 -6.03
N LYS A 228 5.03 -20.40 -6.57
CA LYS A 228 5.93 -21.21 -5.75
C LYS A 228 7.12 -20.40 -5.27
N LEU A 229 7.62 -20.79 -4.10
CA LEU A 229 8.78 -20.16 -3.48
C LEU A 229 10.04 -20.93 -3.82
N LEU A 230 11.02 -20.22 -4.39
CA LEU A 230 12.36 -20.71 -4.63
C LEU A 230 13.33 -19.99 -3.69
N LYS A 231 13.97 -20.72 -2.78
CA LYS A 231 14.92 -20.12 -1.83
C LYS A 231 16.09 -19.49 -2.61
N LEU A 232 16.39 -18.22 -2.35
CA LEU A 232 17.41 -17.48 -3.09
C LEU A 232 18.83 -17.98 -2.78
N LYS A 233 19.19 -17.98 -1.51
CA LYS A 233 20.50 -18.35 -0.96
C LYS A 233 20.33 -18.95 0.44
N ASP A 234 21.45 -19.31 1.06
CA ASP A 234 21.48 -19.63 2.48
C ASP A 234 20.89 -18.49 3.31
N ASP A 235 20.17 -18.85 4.35
CA ASP A 235 19.62 -17.91 5.30
C ASP A 235 20.74 -17.23 6.12
N LYS A 236 20.48 -16.01 6.57
CA LYS A 236 21.45 -15.21 7.33
C LYS A 236 21.15 -15.29 8.82
N ALA A 237 22.19 -15.43 9.64
CA ALA A 237 22.03 -15.35 11.08
C ALA A 237 21.72 -13.90 11.49
N THR A 238 20.72 -13.74 12.36
CA THR A 238 20.36 -12.45 12.98
C THR A 238 21.31 -12.05 14.11
N LEU A 239 22.07 -13.02 14.63
CA LEU A 239 22.82 -12.92 15.88
C LEU A 239 21.94 -12.51 17.08
N GLY A 240 20.62 -12.59 16.94
CA GLY A 240 19.62 -12.47 17.99
C GLY A 240 18.87 -13.79 18.18
N ALA A 241 17.95 -13.80 19.15
CA ALA A 241 17.13 -14.94 19.48
C ALA A 241 15.65 -14.64 19.22
N ASP A 242 14.98 -15.62 18.61
CA ASP A 242 13.55 -15.63 18.29
C ASP A 242 13.12 -14.38 17.48
N PRO A 243 13.64 -14.22 16.24
CA PRO A 243 13.20 -13.17 15.32
C PRO A 243 11.71 -13.35 15.03
N CYS A 244 10.93 -12.33 15.34
CA CYS A 244 9.47 -12.42 15.37
C CYS A 244 8.76 -11.45 14.42
N HIS A 245 9.52 -10.56 13.78
CA HIS A 245 9.01 -9.58 12.82
C HIS A 245 10.13 -9.15 11.86
N LEU A 246 9.77 -8.89 10.61
CA LEU A 246 10.64 -8.26 9.64
C LEU A 246 9.88 -7.23 8.79
N ALA A 247 10.60 -6.27 8.23
CA ALA A 247 10.03 -5.26 7.34
C ALA A 247 11.04 -4.79 6.30
N LEU A 248 10.52 -4.38 5.14
CA LEU A 248 11.30 -3.78 4.07
C LEU A 248 11.30 -2.27 4.23
N GLN A 249 12.45 -1.66 4.49
CA GLN A 249 12.57 -0.21 4.43
C GLN A 249 12.43 0.24 2.97
N PRO A 250 11.57 1.23 2.64
CA PRO A 250 11.47 1.74 1.27
C PRO A 250 12.68 2.61 0.91
N GLY A 251 12.95 2.74 -0.39
CA GLY A 251 14.00 3.62 -0.92
C GLY A 251 15.09 2.89 -1.72
N PRO A 252 16.02 3.64 -2.33
CA PRO A 252 17.10 3.06 -3.14
C PRO A 252 18.14 2.31 -2.30
N ASP A 253 18.45 2.81 -1.10
CA ASP A 253 19.36 2.17 -0.15
C ASP A 253 18.57 1.31 0.85
N ARG A 254 17.56 0.59 0.36
CA ARG A 254 16.64 -0.19 1.20
C ARG A 254 17.36 -1.29 1.96
N HIS A 255 16.88 -1.54 3.17
CA HIS A 255 17.35 -2.60 4.05
C HIS A 255 16.19 -3.50 4.51
N LEU A 256 16.52 -4.75 4.83
CA LEU A 256 15.64 -5.65 5.57
C LEU A 256 15.86 -5.45 7.07
N LEU A 257 14.81 -5.02 7.75
CA LEU A 257 14.80 -4.80 9.19
C LEU A 257 14.27 -6.04 9.90
N VAL A 258 14.89 -6.47 11.00
CA VAL A 258 14.47 -7.66 11.77
C VAL A 258 14.46 -7.34 13.26
N ALA A 259 13.39 -7.74 13.96
CA ALA A 259 13.28 -7.64 15.42
C ALA A 259 13.37 -9.02 16.07
N ASN A 260 14.22 -9.15 17.08
CA ASN A 260 14.52 -10.39 17.81
C ASN A 260 13.97 -10.28 19.23
N TYR A 261 12.96 -11.10 19.52
CA TYR A 261 12.14 -10.97 20.72
C TYR A 261 12.94 -11.30 21.98
N SER A 262 13.47 -12.52 22.08
CA SER A 262 14.05 -13.01 23.33
C SER A 262 15.38 -12.35 23.68
N SER A 263 16.12 -11.86 22.67
CA SER A 263 17.41 -11.20 22.88
C SER A 263 17.34 -9.67 22.90
N GLY A 264 16.19 -9.07 22.55
CA GLY A 264 16.02 -7.62 22.46
C GLY A 264 16.87 -6.95 21.37
N HIS A 265 17.20 -7.67 20.29
CA HIS A 265 18.02 -7.13 19.19
C HIS A 265 17.19 -6.64 18.02
N VAL A 266 17.66 -5.59 17.34
CA VAL A 266 17.16 -5.12 16.05
C VAL A 266 18.30 -5.14 15.05
N ASN A 267 18.05 -5.72 13.87
CA ASN A 267 19.03 -5.80 12.79
C ASN A 267 18.62 -4.95 11.59
N ALA A 268 19.62 -4.54 10.82
CA ALA A 268 19.46 -4.13 9.42
C ALA A 268 20.38 -4.98 8.54
N PHE A 269 19.83 -5.53 7.46
CA PHE A 269 20.57 -6.24 6.42
C PHE A 269 20.48 -5.47 5.11
N ALA A 270 21.61 -5.32 4.43
CA ALA A 270 21.59 -4.92 3.03
C ALA A 270 21.00 -6.05 2.17
N PHE A 271 20.63 -5.74 0.93
CA PHE A 271 20.27 -6.75 -0.05
C PHE A 271 21.45 -7.05 -0.97
N GLU A 272 21.61 -8.33 -1.30
CA GLU A 272 22.43 -8.76 -2.43
C GLU A 272 21.82 -8.31 -3.76
N PRO A 273 22.58 -8.27 -4.87
CA PRO A 273 22.05 -7.90 -6.18
C PRO A 273 20.89 -8.75 -6.70
N ASP A 274 20.77 -10.00 -6.23
CA ASP A 274 19.67 -10.93 -6.56
C ASP A 274 18.46 -10.80 -5.61
N GLY A 275 18.54 -9.87 -4.64
CA GLY A 275 17.52 -9.62 -3.64
C GLY A 275 17.62 -10.51 -2.39
N ALA A 276 18.61 -11.40 -2.29
CA ALA A 276 18.80 -12.19 -1.06
C ALA A 276 19.20 -11.29 0.13
N PRO A 277 18.87 -11.67 1.38
CA PRO A 277 19.45 -11.01 2.55
C PRO A 277 20.98 -11.06 2.48
N GLY A 278 21.61 -9.89 2.51
CA GLY A 278 23.05 -9.71 2.37
C GLY A 278 23.77 -9.56 3.69
N ASP A 279 24.77 -8.68 3.72
CA ASP A 279 25.53 -8.38 4.93
C ASP A 279 24.69 -7.62 5.96
N MET A 280 24.84 -8.01 7.22
CA MET A 280 24.26 -7.28 8.34
C MET A 280 25.01 -5.96 8.51
N THR A 281 24.33 -4.86 8.24
CA THR A 281 24.89 -3.52 8.36
C THR A 281 24.72 -2.98 9.77
N SER A 282 23.64 -3.32 10.47
CA SER A 282 23.43 -2.87 11.86
C SER A 282 22.95 -3.99 12.77
N LEU A 283 23.42 -3.94 14.02
CA LEU A 283 23.03 -4.81 15.13
C LEU A 283 22.92 -3.95 16.39
N VAL A 284 21.70 -3.66 16.81
CA VAL A 284 21.43 -2.87 18.01
C VAL A 284 20.79 -3.76 19.05
N ARG A 285 21.30 -3.74 20.28
CA ARG A 285 20.70 -4.41 21.43
C ARG A 285 20.01 -3.36 22.30
N HIS A 286 18.74 -3.57 22.56
CA HIS A 286 18.02 -2.79 23.56
C HIS A 286 18.34 -3.30 24.97
N GLU A 287 18.29 -2.39 25.94
CA GLU A 287 18.51 -2.66 27.35
C GLU A 287 17.42 -1.97 28.17
N GLY A 288 17.05 -2.58 29.29
CA GLY A 288 15.98 -2.10 30.16
C GLY A 288 15.05 -3.22 30.59
N SER A 289 14.05 -2.85 31.39
CA SER A 289 13.02 -3.74 31.92
C SER A 289 11.84 -2.89 32.38
N SER A 290 10.74 -3.53 32.77
CA SER A 290 9.58 -2.85 33.33
C SER A 290 8.88 -3.67 34.43
N VAL A 291 7.64 -3.32 34.75
CA VAL A 291 6.91 -3.74 35.95
C VAL A 291 6.47 -5.21 35.91
N ASN A 292 6.28 -5.81 34.73
CA ASN A 292 5.91 -7.22 34.64
C ASN A 292 7.15 -8.13 34.68
N GLN A 293 7.49 -8.66 35.85
CA GLN A 293 8.70 -9.46 36.06
C GLN A 293 8.77 -10.78 35.25
N GLN A 294 7.68 -11.23 34.64
CA GLN A 294 7.65 -12.47 33.84
C GLN A 294 7.75 -12.21 32.32
N ARG A 295 7.47 -10.98 31.89
CA ARG A 295 7.37 -10.62 30.46
C ARG A 295 8.20 -9.39 30.09
N GLN A 296 8.72 -8.69 31.08
CA GLN A 296 9.44 -7.41 30.98
C GLN A 296 10.65 -7.40 31.92
N GLU A 297 11.25 -8.57 32.17
CA GLU A 297 12.50 -8.71 32.93
C GLU A 297 13.71 -8.15 32.17
N SER A 298 13.60 -8.05 30.85
CA SER A 298 14.59 -7.49 29.95
C SER A 298 13.91 -6.88 28.72
N ALA A 299 14.68 -6.30 27.80
CA ALA A 299 14.18 -5.76 26.54
C ALA A 299 13.71 -6.86 25.58
N HIS A 300 12.57 -6.63 24.93
CA HIS A 300 11.94 -7.54 23.97
C HIS A 300 11.43 -6.78 22.74
N ALA A 301 12.34 -6.48 21.81
CA ALA A 301 12.00 -5.86 20.54
C ALA A 301 11.06 -6.77 19.73
N HIS A 302 9.84 -6.30 19.46
CA HIS A 302 8.79 -7.12 18.86
C HIS A 302 8.45 -6.72 17.42
N SER A 303 8.60 -5.46 17.04
CA SER A 303 8.41 -5.03 15.64
C SER A 303 9.37 -3.90 15.31
N ALA A 304 9.77 -3.81 14.04
CA ALA A 304 10.56 -2.72 13.48
C ALA A 304 9.88 -2.26 12.19
N VAL A 305 9.31 -1.05 12.20
CA VAL A 305 8.43 -0.55 11.13
C VAL A 305 9.03 0.73 10.55
N PRO A 306 9.39 0.77 9.26
CA PRO A 306 9.90 1.98 8.63
C PRO A 306 8.78 3.00 8.36
N SER A 307 9.11 4.29 8.34
CA SER A 307 8.24 5.32 7.76
C SER A 307 8.06 5.11 6.25
N LEU A 308 6.98 5.65 5.67
CA LEU A 308 6.68 5.50 4.24
C LEU A 308 7.77 6.09 3.35
N ASP A 309 8.46 7.12 3.83
CA ASP A 309 9.63 7.73 3.15
C ASP A 309 10.97 7.06 3.51
N GLY A 310 10.96 6.05 4.38
CA GLY A 310 12.12 5.28 4.80
C GLY A 310 13.11 6.02 5.70
N ARG A 311 12.83 7.25 6.13
CA ARG A 311 13.76 8.05 6.95
C ARG A 311 13.84 7.62 8.41
N PHE A 312 12.76 7.07 8.96
CA PHE A 312 12.67 6.65 10.35
C PHE A 312 12.29 5.17 10.46
N VAL A 313 12.73 4.54 11.54
CA VAL A 313 12.34 3.17 11.92
C VAL A 313 11.81 3.20 13.34
N PHE A 314 10.57 2.73 13.53
CA PHE A 314 9.88 2.67 14.82
C PHE A 314 9.95 1.23 15.33
N VAL A 315 10.62 1.05 16.47
CA VAL A 315 10.80 -0.26 17.09
C VAL A 315 9.95 -0.34 18.35
N SER A 316 8.96 -1.21 18.36
CA SER A 316 8.18 -1.51 19.57
C SER A 316 8.96 -2.48 20.44
N ASP A 317 9.26 -2.07 21.66
CA ASP A 317 9.92 -2.91 22.66
C ASP A 317 8.96 -3.23 23.81
N LEU A 318 8.49 -4.48 23.82
CA LEU A 318 7.55 -4.97 24.80
C LEU A 318 8.15 -4.93 26.21
N GLY A 319 9.45 -5.20 26.32
CA GLY A 319 10.16 -5.36 27.59
C GLY A 319 10.41 -4.05 28.33
N THR A 320 10.51 -2.94 27.60
CA THR A 320 10.88 -1.63 28.15
C THR A 320 9.74 -0.61 28.15
N ASP A 321 8.55 -0.96 27.64
CA ASP A 321 7.42 -0.04 27.43
C ASP A 321 7.76 1.15 26.53
N GLN A 322 8.54 0.92 25.48
CA GLN A 322 9.03 1.98 24.60
C GLN A 322 8.74 1.71 23.13
N ILE A 323 8.49 2.78 22.38
CA ILE A 323 8.74 2.82 20.94
C ILE A 323 10.06 3.57 20.73
N VAL A 324 11.12 2.85 20.38
CA VAL A 324 12.43 3.42 20.08
C VAL A 324 12.47 3.82 18.61
N ILE A 325 12.90 5.05 18.33
CA ILE A 325 12.89 5.63 16.99
C ILE A 325 14.34 5.73 16.52
N TYR A 326 14.62 5.17 15.36
CA TYR A 326 15.93 5.21 14.70
C TYR A 326 15.86 5.96 13.38
N ARG A 327 17.00 6.48 12.94
CA ARG A 327 17.26 6.83 11.54
C ARG A 327 18.20 5.79 10.95
N LEU A 328 18.04 5.50 9.66
CA LEU A 328 18.97 4.64 8.95
C LEU A 328 20.02 5.51 8.23
N GLU A 329 21.23 5.54 8.77
CA GLU A 329 22.33 6.35 8.24
C GLU A 329 23.43 5.43 7.72
N CYS A 330 23.59 5.37 6.39
CA CYS A 330 24.55 4.46 5.74
C CYS A 330 24.40 2.99 6.20
N GLY A 331 23.16 2.53 6.35
CA GLY A 331 22.83 1.19 6.83
C GLY A 331 22.94 1.00 8.34
N GLN A 332 23.32 2.02 9.12
CA GLN A 332 23.36 1.97 10.59
C GLN A 332 22.06 2.48 11.19
N LEU A 333 21.50 1.75 12.16
CA LEU A 333 20.40 2.23 12.99
C LEU A 333 20.94 3.20 14.05
N VAL A 334 20.77 4.49 13.81
CA VAL A 334 21.20 5.57 14.72
C VAL A 334 20.00 6.02 15.54
N LYS A 335 20.08 5.90 16.87
CA LYS A 335 18.98 6.26 17.77
C LYS A 335 18.64 7.74 17.61
N HIS A 336 17.39 8.02 17.30
CA HIS A 336 16.85 9.35 17.03
C HIS A 336 15.93 9.85 18.15
N GLY A 337 15.11 8.95 18.70
CA GLY A 337 14.16 9.32 19.75
C GLY A 337 13.59 8.11 20.48
N VAL A 338 12.76 8.38 21.48
CA VAL A 338 12.00 7.38 22.24
C VAL A 338 10.63 7.96 22.56
N THR A 339 9.61 7.13 22.45
CA THR A 339 8.26 7.40 22.99
C THR A 339 8.00 6.41 24.12
N GLU A 340 7.84 6.93 25.33
CA GLU A 340 7.54 6.14 26.52
C GLU A 340 6.03 5.82 26.58
N LEU A 341 5.68 4.59 26.94
CA LEU A 341 4.31 4.17 27.21
C LEU A 341 4.10 3.97 28.72
N PRO A 342 2.84 3.86 29.18
CA PRO A 342 2.56 3.52 30.58
C PRO A 342 3.28 2.22 30.99
N PRO A 343 3.87 2.16 32.21
CA PRO A 343 4.49 0.93 32.69
C PRO A 343 3.54 -0.27 32.64
N GLY A 344 4.00 -1.37 32.07
CA GLY A 344 3.22 -2.60 31.86
C GLY A 344 2.38 -2.59 30.59
N ALA A 345 2.60 -1.66 29.66
CA ALA A 345 1.91 -1.63 28.37
C ALA A 345 2.33 -2.78 27.46
N GLY A 346 3.63 -2.95 27.26
CA GLY A 346 4.22 -3.93 26.36
C GLY A 346 3.86 -3.67 24.89
N PRO A 347 4.34 -2.57 24.27
CA PRO A 347 4.07 -2.29 22.85
C PRO A 347 4.58 -3.43 21.97
N ARG A 348 3.75 -3.86 21.02
CA ARG A 348 3.96 -5.08 20.23
C ARG A 348 4.10 -4.79 18.74
N HIS A 349 2.97 -4.52 18.06
CA HIS A 349 2.92 -4.15 16.65
C HIS A 349 2.47 -2.69 16.51
N PHE A 350 2.93 -2.04 15.44
CA PHE A 350 2.78 -0.62 15.18
C PHE A 350 2.47 -0.39 13.70
N VAL A 351 1.61 0.58 13.39
CA VAL A 351 1.27 0.97 12.01
C VAL A 351 1.16 2.49 11.87
N ILE A 352 1.63 3.02 10.73
CA ILE A 352 1.55 4.43 10.38
C ILE A 352 0.35 4.64 9.46
N HIS A 353 -0.54 5.57 9.80
CA HIS A 353 -1.71 5.85 8.99
C HIS A 353 -1.29 6.45 7.64
N PRO A 354 -1.94 6.12 6.51
CA PRO A 354 -1.55 6.60 5.17
C PRO A 354 -1.54 8.12 4.99
N SER A 355 -2.22 8.87 5.87
CA SER A 355 -2.15 10.34 5.88
C SER A 355 -0.87 10.91 6.50
N GLU A 356 -0.04 10.07 7.11
CA GLU A 356 1.19 10.41 7.85
C GLU A 356 0.99 11.43 8.99
N ARG A 357 -0.26 11.64 9.41
CA ARG A 357 -0.60 12.50 10.56
C ARG A 357 -0.75 11.73 11.87
N PHE A 358 -0.97 10.42 11.77
CA PHE A 358 -1.28 9.56 12.90
C PHE A 358 -0.55 8.23 12.78
N ALA A 359 -0.35 7.58 13.92
CA ALA A 359 0.10 6.19 13.99
C ALA A 359 -0.63 5.49 15.15
N TYR A 360 -0.63 4.16 15.15
CA TYR A 360 -1.31 3.36 16.17
C TYR A 360 -0.47 2.15 16.54
N GLY A 361 -0.55 1.71 17.80
CA GLY A 361 0.18 0.54 18.27
C GLY A 361 -0.63 -0.30 19.24
N MET A 362 -0.49 -1.62 19.15
CA MET A 362 -1.09 -2.57 20.08
C MET A 362 -0.14 -2.84 21.24
N ASN A 363 -0.69 -2.81 22.45
CA ASN A 363 0.03 -3.06 23.69
C ASN A 363 -0.42 -4.41 24.26
N GLU A 364 0.50 -5.37 24.27
CA GLU A 364 0.22 -6.77 24.58
C GLU A 364 -0.18 -7.00 26.04
N LEU A 365 0.42 -6.26 26.97
CA LEU A 365 0.36 -6.60 28.40
C LEU A 365 -0.74 -5.85 29.16
N ASN A 366 -1.14 -4.66 28.69
CA ASN A 366 -2.23 -3.90 29.33
C ASN A 366 -3.54 -3.87 28.53
N ASN A 367 -3.64 -4.62 27.42
CA ASN A 367 -4.85 -4.72 26.62
C ASN A 367 -5.34 -3.39 26.03
N THR A 368 -4.42 -2.59 25.48
CA THR A 368 -4.76 -1.29 24.87
C THR A 368 -4.24 -1.14 23.44
N MET A 369 -4.91 -0.31 22.67
CA MET A 369 -4.42 0.29 21.44
C MET A 369 -4.09 1.75 21.72
N THR A 370 -2.83 2.16 21.53
CA THR A 370 -2.44 3.56 21.63
C THR A 370 -2.60 4.25 20.27
N ALA A 371 -3.24 5.41 20.26
CA ALA A 371 -3.24 6.34 19.12
C ALA A 371 -2.18 7.43 19.33
N TYR A 372 -1.45 7.76 18.28
CA TYR A 372 -0.38 8.76 18.28
C TYR A 372 -0.62 9.85 17.24
N ALA A 373 -0.32 11.10 17.60
CA ALA A 373 -0.04 12.13 16.62
C ALA A 373 1.37 11.86 16.08
N PHE A 374 1.51 11.85 14.76
CA PHE A 374 2.78 11.59 14.09
C PHE A 374 3.27 12.85 13.37
N ASP A 375 4.51 13.23 13.67
CA ASP A 375 5.24 14.24 12.92
C ASP A 375 6.18 13.52 11.93
N PRO A 376 5.85 13.49 10.62
CA PRO A 376 6.68 12.80 9.65
C PRO A 376 7.98 13.54 9.35
N VAL A 377 8.07 14.84 9.63
CA VAL A 377 9.29 15.63 9.36
C VAL A 377 10.34 15.30 10.42
N GLU A 378 9.95 15.42 11.69
CA GLU A 378 10.82 15.22 12.85
C GLU A 378 10.89 13.75 13.31
N GLY A 379 10.02 12.87 12.83
CA GLY A 379 9.97 11.48 13.25
C GLY A 379 9.54 11.33 14.71
N ARG A 380 8.62 12.16 15.19
CA ARG A 380 8.16 12.19 16.59
C ARG A 380 6.75 11.62 16.72
N LEU A 381 6.53 10.84 17.78
CA LEU A 381 5.21 10.37 18.18
C LEU A 381 4.78 11.05 19.48
N GLU A 382 3.50 11.39 19.56
CA GLU A 382 2.89 11.93 20.78
C GLU A 382 1.59 11.17 21.05
N ALA A 383 1.49 10.51 22.21
CA ALA A 383 0.32 9.71 22.56
C ALA A 383 -0.92 10.60 22.73
N ILE A 384 -1.99 10.27 22.00
CA ILE A 384 -3.30 10.94 22.04
C ILE A 384 -4.25 10.23 23.00
N GLN A 385 -4.25 8.90 22.95
CA GLN A 385 -5.23 8.06 23.63
C GLN A 385 -4.67 6.65 23.82
N HIS A 386 -4.98 6.03 24.96
CA HIS A 386 -4.87 4.59 25.17
C HIS A 386 -6.29 4.02 25.27
N ALA A 387 -6.77 3.38 24.21
CA ALA A 387 -8.10 2.78 24.17
C ALA A 387 -8.02 1.30 24.58
N SER A 388 -8.90 0.82 25.44
CA SER A 388 -8.94 -0.63 25.73
C SER A 388 -9.32 -1.40 24.48
N SER A 389 -8.60 -2.47 24.17
CA SER A 389 -8.90 -3.37 23.05
C SER A 389 -10.00 -4.40 23.40
N LEU A 390 -10.54 -4.37 24.62
CA LEU A 390 -11.48 -5.36 25.15
C LEU A 390 -12.82 -4.72 25.55
N PRO A 391 -13.92 -5.49 25.54
CA PRO A 391 -15.17 -5.08 26.18
C PRO A 391 -14.95 -4.88 27.68
N ALA A 392 -15.66 -3.91 28.27
CA ALA A 392 -15.48 -3.54 29.68
C ALA A 392 -15.81 -4.70 30.65
N GLU A 393 -16.69 -5.60 30.22
CA GLU A 393 -17.16 -6.78 30.94
C GLU A 393 -16.22 -7.99 30.87
N TYR A 394 -15.20 -7.97 30.00
CA TYR A 394 -14.26 -9.07 29.86
C TYR A 394 -13.09 -8.90 30.84
N HIS A 395 -12.85 -9.93 31.67
CA HIS A 395 -11.81 -9.94 32.70
C HIS A 395 -10.91 -11.19 32.63
N GLY A 396 -11.00 -11.95 31.54
CA GLY A 396 -10.14 -13.12 31.31
C GLY A 396 -8.73 -12.72 30.91
N GLU A 397 -7.84 -13.72 30.86
CA GLU A 397 -6.50 -13.52 30.30
C GLU A 397 -6.62 -13.11 28.82
N ASN A 398 -5.82 -12.12 28.43
CA ASN A 398 -5.79 -11.64 27.06
C ASN A 398 -4.46 -10.97 26.72
N TYR A 399 -4.03 -11.15 25.48
CA TYR A 399 -2.83 -10.56 24.92
C TYR A 399 -3.11 -10.08 23.49
N PRO A 400 -3.29 -8.77 23.27
CA PRO A 400 -3.45 -8.27 21.91
C PRO A 400 -2.21 -8.57 21.07
N ALA A 401 -2.39 -8.73 19.75
CA ALA A 401 -1.31 -9.16 18.87
C ALA A 401 -1.08 -8.19 17.71
N ASP A 402 -1.95 -8.22 16.72
CA ASP A 402 -1.69 -7.60 15.43
C ASP A 402 -2.58 -6.37 15.19
N ILE A 403 -2.21 -5.52 14.24
CA ILE A 403 -2.92 -4.27 13.94
C ILE A 403 -2.81 -3.89 12.47
N HIS A 404 -3.95 -3.55 11.87
CA HIS A 404 -4.03 -3.18 10.45
C HIS A 404 -5.13 -2.15 10.22
N PHE A 405 -4.97 -1.32 9.19
CA PHE A 405 -6.03 -0.41 8.76
C PHE A 405 -6.97 -1.08 7.76
N SER A 406 -8.18 -0.54 7.63
CA SER A 406 -8.93 -0.70 6.39
C SER A 406 -8.18 -0.08 5.21
N PRO A 407 -8.41 -0.55 3.96
CA PRO A 407 -7.76 0.00 2.77
C PRO A 407 -7.96 1.52 2.58
N ASP A 408 -9.08 2.05 3.08
CA ASP A 408 -9.41 3.49 3.04
C ASP A 408 -8.90 4.30 4.25
N GLY A 409 -8.23 3.66 5.20
CA GLY A 409 -7.71 4.27 6.43
C GLY A 409 -8.77 4.74 7.44
N ARG A 410 -10.06 4.51 7.20
CA ARG A 410 -11.12 5.02 8.10
C ARG A 410 -11.29 4.20 9.39
N TYR A 411 -10.82 2.96 9.37
CA TYR A 411 -10.91 2.03 10.49
C TYR A 411 -9.54 1.43 10.80
N VAL A 412 -9.31 1.12 12.07
CA VAL A 412 -8.18 0.31 12.51
C VAL A 412 -8.69 -0.90 13.25
N TYR A 413 -8.09 -2.04 12.96
CA TYR A 413 -8.41 -3.34 13.51
C TYR A 413 -7.26 -3.80 14.40
N GLY A 414 -7.57 -4.49 15.50
CA GLY A 414 -6.57 -5.14 16.34
C GLY A 414 -7.03 -6.54 16.76
N SER A 415 -6.12 -7.51 16.84
CA SER A 415 -6.48 -8.85 17.32
C SER A 415 -6.22 -9.02 18.82
N ASN A 416 -7.04 -9.84 19.48
CA ASN A 416 -6.99 -10.14 20.90
C ASN A 416 -6.89 -11.67 21.09
N ARG A 417 -5.76 -12.16 21.61
CA ARG A 417 -5.57 -13.59 21.95
C ARG A 417 -6.08 -13.85 23.36
N GLY A 418 -7.04 -14.74 23.53
CA GLY A 418 -7.74 -14.97 24.80
C GLY A 418 -9.21 -14.59 24.70
N HIS A 419 -9.53 -13.31 24.43
CA HIS A 419 -10.90 -12.93 24.04
C HIS A 419 -11.26 -13.45 22.63
N ASP A 420 -10.25 -13.85 21.84
CA ASP A 420 -10.37 -14.48 20.53
C ASP A 420 -11.29 -13.69 19.59
N SER A 421 -10.90 -12.42 19.40
CA SER A 421 -11.66 -11.43 18.63
C SER A 421 -10.75 -10.51 17.82
N ILE A 422 -11.32 -9.93 16.75
CA ILE A 422 -10.83 -8.68 16.16
C ILE A 422 -11.65 -7.53 16.73
N VAL A 423 -10.99 -6.54 17.34
CA VAL A 423 -11.59 -5.25 17.67
C VAL A 423 -11.44 -4.30 16.49
N ARG A 424 -12.50 -3.58 16.13
CA ARG A 424 -12.52 -2.51 15.12
C ARG A 424 -12.84 -1.19 15.79
N PHE A 425 -11.98 -0.20 15.59
CA PHE A 425 -12.25 1.21 15.92
C PHE A 425 -12.48 2.04 14.67
N ARG A 426 -13.35 3.05 14.79
CA ARG A 426 -13.43 4.15 13.84
C ARG A 426 -12.41 5.22 14.21
N ILE A 427 -11.68 5.71 13.21
CA ILE A 427 -10.71 6.80 13.39
C ILE A 427 -11.40 8.14 13.19
N ASP A 428 -11.28 9.05 14.16
CA ASP A 428 -11.65 10.45 13.94
C ASP A 428 -10.58 11.13 13.06
N PRO A 429 -10.92 11.60 11.84
CA PRO A 429 -9.92 12.09 10.88
C PRO A 429 -9.26 13.42 11.28
N LYS A 430 -9.82 14.13 12.26
CA LYS A 430 -9.29 15.41 12.73
C LYS A 430 -8.30 15.21 13.87
N SER A 431 -8.68 14.41 14.86
CA SER A 431 -7.95 14.22 16.11
C SER A 431 -7.14 12.94 16.17
N GLY A 432 -7.41 11.94 15.32
CA GLY A 432 -6.76 10.62 15.37
C GLY A 432 -7.24 9.74 16.51
N ARG A 433 -8.31 10.14 17.22
CA ARG A 433 -8.87 9.36 18.32
C ARG A 433 -9.62 8.14 17.81
N LEU A 434 -9.67 7.12 18.67
CA LEU A 434 -10.34 5.85 18.45
C LEU A 434 -11.70 5.86 19.16
N ASP A 435 -12.76 5.68 18.38
CA ASP A 435 -14.15 5.64 18.85
C ASP A 435 -14.89 4.41 18.30
N ASP A 436 -16.09 4.15 18.82
CA ASP A 436 -17.02 3.11 18.33
C ASP A 436 -16.38 1.71 18.22
N PRO A 437 -15.83 1.16 19.33
CA PRO A 437 -15.27 -0.18 19.31
C PRO A 437 -16.35 -1.22 19.02
N ALA A 438 -16.04 -2.16 18.13
CA ALA A 438 -16.84 -3.35 17.89
C ALA A 438 -15.94 -4.58 17.87
N TRP A 439 -16.37 -5.67 18.49
CA TRP A 439 -15.61 -6.92 18.58
C TRP A 439 -16.31 -8.01 17.77
N THR A 440 -15.54 -8.69 16.92
CA THR A 440 -16.02 -9.82 16.12
C THR A 440 -15.22 -11.06 16.47
N SER A 441 -15.90 -12.18 16.73
CA SER A 441 -15.26 -13.48 16.95
C SER A 441 -14.43 -13.90 15.74
N VAL A 442 -13.29 -14.54 15.99
CA VAL A 442 -12.37 -15.02 14.94
C VAL A 442 -12.64 -16.45 14.47
N GLU A 443 -13.72 -17.09 14.96
CA GLU A 443 -14.05 -18.49 14.65
C GLU A 443 -12.87 -19.46 14.85
N GLY A 444 -12.13 -19.24 15.94
CA GLY A 444 -10.95 -20.00 16.33
C GLY A 444 -10.38 -19.44 17.63
N SER A 445 -9.13 -19.80 17.94
CA SER A 445 -8.46 -19.36 19.15
C SER A 445 -7.02 -18.91 18.88
N TRP A 446 -6.60 -17.87 19.62
CA TRP A 446 -5.28 -17.28 19.55
C TRP A 446 -4.98 -16.62 18.19
N PRO A 447 -5.77 -15.59 17.78
CA PRO A 447 -5.57 -14.86 16.52
C PRO A 447 -4.26 -14.05 16.55
N ARG A 448 -3.14 -14.70 16.18
CA ARG A 448 -1.80 -14.13 16.29
C ARG A 448 -1.53 -13.05 15.24
N ASN A 449 -2.11 -13.21 14.06
CA ASN A 449 -1.97 -12.29 12.94
C ASN A 449 -3.25 -12.34 12.09
N PHE A 450 -3.52 -11.26 11.37
CA PHE A 450 -4.59 -11.21 10.40
C PHE A 450 -4.19 -10.30 9.24
N ALA A 451 -4.91 -10.41 8.12
CA ALA A 451 -4.76 -9.51 6.99
C ALA A 451 -6.10 -8.86 6.65
N VAL A 452 -6.06 -7.59 6.26
CA VAL A 452 -7.25 -6.85 5.80
C VAL A 452 -7.20 -6.71 4.29
N LEU A 453 -8.18 -7.31 3.63
CA LEU A 453 -8.45 -7.20 2.20
C LEU A 453 -9.61 -6.20 1.98
N ASP A 454 -10.03 -6.01 0.73
CA ASP A 454 -11.13 -5.08 0.43
C ASP A 454 -12.46 -5.52 1.08
N ASP A 455 -12.82 -6.79 0.88
CA ASP A 455 -14.09 -7.41 1.24
C ASP A 455 -13.96 -8.46 2.35
N TYR A 456 -12.74 -8.77 2.79
CA TYR A 456 -12.46 -9.77 3.82
C TYR A 456 -11.42 -9.31 4.84
N VAL A 457 -11.51 -9.91 6.03
CA VAL A 457 -10.42 -10.00 6.99
C VAL A 457 -10.12 -11.48 7.19
N LEU A 458 -8.87 -11.89 6.95
CA LEU A 458 -8.41 -13.27 7.14
C LEU A 458 -7.67 -13.34 8.46
N VAL A 459 -7.99 -14.29 9.33
CA VAL A 459 -7.43 -14.37 10.68
C VAL A 459 -6.70 -15.70 10.89
N ALA A 460 -5.40 -15.65 11.18
CA ALA A 460 -4.59 -16.81 11.52
C ALA A 460 -4.74 -17.14 13.02
N ASN A 461 -5.54 -18.16 13.30
CA ASN A 461 -5.79 -18.66 14.65
C ASN A 461 -4.80 -19.77 15.00
N GLN A 462 -3.77 -19.41 15.75
CA GLN A 462 -2.62 -20.26 16.01
C GLN A 462 -3.01 -21.55 16.77
N ASN A 463 -3.76 -21.43 17.86
CA ASN A 463 -4.00 -22.57 18.75
C ASN A 463 -5.08 -23.53 18.24
N SER A 464 -6.07 -23.01 17.50
CA SER A 464 -7.10 -23.84 16.87
C SER A 464 -6.67 -24.42 15.52
N GLY A 465 -5.55 -23.95 14.96
CA GLY A 465 -5.02 -24.50 13.71
C GLY A 465 -5.91 -24.21 12.51
N ASN A 466 -6.32 -22.95 12.34
CA ASN A 466 -7.10 -22.52 11.19
C ASN A 466 -6.89 -21.07 10.79
N ILE A 467 -7.17 -20.77 9.51
CA ILE A 467 -7.38 -19.42 9.01
C ILE A 467 -8.87 -19.24 8.78
N ALA A 468 -9.49 -18.26 9.45
CA ALA A 468 -10.91 -17.94 9.29
C ALA A 468 -11.11 -16.73 8.36
N ALA A 469 -12.19 -16.73 7.58
CA ALA A 469 -12.57 -15.60 6.73
C ALA A 469 -13.75 -14.83 7.34
N LEU A 470 -13.54 -13.54 7.62
CA LEU A 470 -14.58 -12.62 8.08
C LEU A 470 -14.93 -11.66 6.93
N ARG A 471 -16.21 -11.56 6.56
CA ARG A 471 -16.66 -10.59 5.56
C ARG A 471 -16.57 -9.18 6.14
N ARG A 472 -15.92 -8.27 5.42
CA ARG A 472 -15.81 -6.86 5.78
C ARG A 472 -16.83 -6.04 4.99
N ASP A 473 -17.60 -5.21 5.68
CA ASP A 473 -18.36 -4.13 5.02
C ASP A 473 -17.43 -2.93 4.78
N PRO A 474 -17.12 -2.55 3.53
CA PRO A 474 -16.20 -1.45 3.26
C PRO A 474 -16.71 -0.08 3.74
N LYS A 475 -18.02 0.08 3.92
CA LYS A 475 -18.62 1.35 4.33
C LYS A 475 -18.54 1.55 5.82
N SER A 476 -18.89 0.53 6.59
CA SER A 476 -18.98 0.59 8.05
C SER A 476 -17.77 -0.01 8.76
N GLY A 477 -16.93 -0.76 8.06
CA GLY A 477 -15.81 -1.49 8.63
C GLY A 477 -16.22 -2.69 9.50
N HIS A 478 -17.52 -2.99 9.65
CA HIS A 478 -17.98 -4.13 10.44
C HIS A 478 -17.53 -5.46 9.82
N LEU A 479 -17.24 -6.43 10.69
CA LEU A 479 -16.84 -7.77 10.32
C LEU A 479 -17.94 -8.76 10.70
N THR A 480 -18.30 -9.61 9.74
CA THR A 480 -19.27 -10.70 9.92
C THR A 480 -18.59 -12.02 9.62
N PRO A 481 -18.57 -12.99 10.55
CA PRO A 481 -18.00 -14.30 10.27
C PRO A 481 -18.73 -14.98 9.11
N THR A 482 -17.99 -15.63 8.23
CA THR A 482 -18.58 -16.34 7.09
C THR A 482 -18.85 -17.82 7.38
N GLY A 483 -18.27 -18.36 8.45
CA GLY A 483 -18.23 -19.81 8.71
C GLY A 483 -17.18 -20.55 7.87
N GLN A 484 -16.48 -19.85 6.97
CA GLN A 484 -15.43 -20.45 6.13
C GLN A 484 -14.09 -20.43 6.87
N SER A 485 -13.42 -21.58 6.84
CA SER A 485 -12.19 -21.80 7.58
C SER A 485 -11.28 -22.77 6.84
N LEU A 486 -10.01 -22.41 6.70
CA LEU A 486 -8.96 -23.26 6.15
C LEU A 486 -8.16 -23.90 7.27
N LYS A 487 -7.98 -25.22 7.25
CA LYS A 487 -7.14 -25.90 8.24
C LYS A 487 -5.66 -25.76 7.89
N ILE A 488 -4.89 -25.14 8.77
CA ILE A 488 -3.43 -24.99 8.70
C ILE A 488 -2.89 -25.16 10.11
N ASP A 489 -1.82 -25.92 10.32
CA ASP A 489 -1.28 -26.10 11.66
C ASP A 489 -0.54 -24.85 12.12
N LYS A 490 -0.89 -24.31 13.29
CA LYS A 490 -0.27 -23.15 13.94
C LYS A 490 0.06 -21.97 13.00
N PRO A 491 -0.91 -21.46 12.22
CA PRO A 491 -0.68 -20.31 11.36
C PRO A 491 -0.36 -19.09 12.23
N SER A 492 0.62 -18.30 11.81
CA SER A 492 1.19 -17.21 12.60
C SER A 492 1.35 -15.91 11.82
N CYS A 493 1.29 -15.96 10.50
CA CYS A 493 1.33 -14.79 9.61
C CYS A 493 0.49 -15.05 8.34
N ILE A 494 -0.14 -14.00 7.82
CA ILE A 494 -0.86 -13.94 6.55
C ILE A 494 -0.32 -12.72 5.80
N GLU A 495 0.25 -12.96 4.62
CA GLU A 495 0.81 -11.93 3.74
C GLU A 495 0.07 -11.95 2.39
N PRO A 496 -0.86 -11.02 2.16
CA PRO A 496 -1.61 -10.94 0.90
C PRO A 496 -0.74 -10.61 -0.30
N LEU A 497 -1.10 -11.18 -1.46
CA LEU A 497 -0.52 -10.77 -2.74
C LEU A 497 -1.35 -9.64 -3.36
N PRO A 498 -0.71 -8.60 -3.92
CA PRO A 498 -1.42 -7.59 -4.71
C PRO A 498 -2.15 -8.21 -5.91
N ALA A 499 -3.33 -7.67 -6.24
CA ALA A 499 -4.20 -8.22 -7.28
C ALA A 499 -3.51 -8.37 -8.65
N ASN A 500 -2.61 -7.44 -9.01
CA ASN A 500 -1.85 -7.50 -10.25
C ASN A 500 -0.87 -8.68 -10.30
N LEU A 501 -0.29 -9.06 -9.16
CA LEU A 501 0.57 -10.24 -9.07
C LEU A 501 -0.26 -11.52 -9.04
N ALA A 502 -1.37 -11.52 -8.30
CA ALA A 502 -2.27 -12.67 -8.26
C ALA A 502 -2.80 -13.05 -9.65
N ALA A 503 -3.14 -12.06 -10.49
CA ALA A 503 -3.55 -12.30 -11.86
C ALA A 503 -2.46 -12.98 -12.72
N GLY A 504 -1.18 -12.70 -12.47
CA GLY A 504 -0.07 -13.35 -13.18
C GLY A 504 0.08 -14.83 -12.84
N ILE A 505 -0.14 -15.19 -11.57
CA ILE A 505 0.02 -16.54 -11.02
C ILE A 505 -1.12 -17.50 -11.40
N LEU A 506 -2.28 -16.95 -11.76
CA LEU A 506 -3.49 -17.74 -12.07
C LEU A 506 -3.72 -17.93 -13.58
N ASN A 507 -2.91 -17.28 -14.43
CA ASN A 507 -2.88 -17.43 -15.89
C ASN A 507 -1.83 -18.47 -16.29
#